data_AF-A0A7V4ZP54-F1
#
_entry.id   AF-A0A7V4ZP54-F1
#
_cell.length_a   1.000
_cell.length_b   1.000
_cell.length_c   1.000
_cell.angle_alpha   90.00
_cell.angle_beta   90.00
_cell.angle_gamma   90.00
#
_symmetry.space_group_name_H-M   'P 1'
#
loop_
_entity.id
_entity.type
_entity.pdbx_description
1 polymer ?
#
loop_
_entity_poly.entity_id
_entity_poly.type
_entity_poly.pdbx_seq_one_letter_code
_entity_poly.pdbx_strand_id
1 'polypeptide(L)'
;MIGRSLNDLKEELRTELTLSKFIQKTVLEEDQGNPDQIFGLWFSKVKANAKIETFEEFGPLITKKASCCTSGCGGGVVSPLDPKTEKEAKAKALEYYEKKTQKKDVEAKVTNYGCHIQVDIIDNGKVVLSLTYNGKEVQEI
;
A
#
# COMPACT_ATOMS: atom_id res chain seq x y z
N MET A 1 -8.29 4.06 23.96
CA MET A 1 -7.11 4.89 23.65
C MET A 1 -5.95 4.35 24.46
N ILE A 2 -4.99 3.70 23.80
CA ILE A 2 -3.75 3.24 24.46
C ILE A 2 -2.83 4.46 24.49
N GLY A 3 -2.64 5.05 25.66
CA GLY A 3 -1.70 6.15 25.84
C GLY A 3 -0.27 5.66 25.66
N ARG A 4 0.50 6.30 24.77
CA ARG A 4 1.94 6.05 24.64
C ARG A 4 2.61 6.28 25.99
N SER A 5 3.50 5.38 26.41
CA SER A 5 4.19 5.53 27.68
C SER A 5 5.24 6.63 27.60
N LEU A 6 5.57 7.26 28.74
CA LEU A 6 6.62 8.27 28.82
C LEU A 6 7.99 7.74 28.35
N ASN A 7 8.21 6.43 28.49
CA ASN A 7 9.41 5.77 28.01
C ASN A 7 9.43 5.68 26.48
N ASP A 8 8.29 5.40 25.85
CA ASP A 8 8.18 5.38 24.38
C ASP A 8 8.50 6.78 23.81
N LEU A 9 7.98 7.83 24.43
CA LEU A 9 8.27 9.21 24.04
C LEU A 9 9.76 9.55 24.20
N LYS A 10 10.39 9.07 25.27
CA LYS A 10 11.82 9.32 25.54
C LYS A 10 12.71 8.61 24.51
N GLU A 11 12.36 7.40 24.11
CA GLU A 11 13.11 6.66 23.08
C GLU A 11 12.89 7.25 21.69
N GLU A 12 11.68 7.71 21.37
CA GLU A 12 11.36 8.45 20.13
C GLU A 12 12.21 9.72 20.03
N LEU A 13 12.21 10.55 21.08
CA LEU A 13 13.02 11.79 21.14
C LEU A 13 14.52 11.51 21.04
N ARG A 14 15.04 10.46 21.68
CA ARG A 14 16.46 10.08 21.57
C ARG A 14 16.82 9.68 20.14
N THR A 15 15.92 8.97 19.47
CA THR A 15 16.09 8.53 18.09
C THR A 15 16.12 9.74 17.15
N GLU A 16 15.16 10.66 17.27
CA GLU A 16 15.11 11.90 16.50
C GLU A 16 16.36 12.77 16.71
N LEU A 17 16.84 12.87 17.95
CA LEU A 17 18.02 13.66 18.30
C LEU A 17 19.31 13.02 17.73
N THR A 18 19.36 11.70 17.64
CA THR A 18 20.49 10.99 17.03
C THR A 18 20.49 11.14 15.50
N LEU A 19 19.32 11.02 14.88
CA LEU A 19 19.14 11.23 13.44
C LEU A 19 19.49 12.66 13.02
N SER A 20 19.02 13.67 13.76
CA SER A 20 19.31 15.07 13.45
C SER A 20 20.81 15.38 13.54
N LYS A 21 21.52 14.90 14.57
CA LYS A 21 22.98 15.03 14.68
C LYS A 21 23.73 14.33 13.56
N PHE A 22 23.26 13.15 13.14
CA PHE A 22 23.86 12.43 12.02
C PHE A 22 23.70 13.19 10.70
N ILE A 23 22.49 13.69 10.40
CA ILE A 23 22.21 14.47 9.19
C ILE A 23 23.04 15.74 9.19
N GLN A 24 23.08 16.45 10.31
CA GLN A 24 23.90 17.65 10.44
C GLN A 24 25.39 17.37 10.20
N LYS A 25 25.93 16.29 10.77
CA LYS A 25 27.37 16.00 10.64
C LYS A 25 27.77 15.38 9.29
N THR A 26 26.90 14.57 8.70
CA THR A 26 27.24 13.68 7.57
C THR A 26 26.71 14.18 6.24
N VAL A 27 25.63 14.98 6.28
CA VAL A 27 24.93 15.46 5.08
C VAL A 27 25.10 16.97 4.93
N LEU A 28 24.96 17.71 6.03
CA LEU A 28 25.01 19.18 6.04
C LEU A 28 26.37 19.66 6.58
N GLU A 29 27.45 19.47 5.81
CA GLU A 29 28.74 20.04 6.20
C GLU A 29 28.64 21.57 6.40
N GLU A 30 29.40 22.10 7.36
CA GLU A 30 29.12 23.37 8.06
C GLU A 30 29.04 24.65 7.20
N ASP A 31 29.32 24.65 5.89
CA ASP A 31 29.48 25.94 5.18
C ASP A 31 29.11 26.04 3.69
N GLN A 32 28.45 25.08 3.04
CA GLN A 32 28.17 25.25 1.59
C GLN A 32 26.77 24.85 1.12
N GLY A 33 25.87 25.83 1.14
CA GLY A 33 24.65 25.84 0.32
C GLY A 33 23.34 25.78 1.09
N ASN A 34 22.23 25.72 0.35
CA ASN A 34 20.91 25.56 0.95
C ASN A 34 20.79 24.12 1.54
N PRO A 35 20.62 23.96 2.86
CA PRO A 35 20.55 22.66 3.52
C PRO A 35 19.52 21.71 2.92
N ASP A 36 18.37 22.22 2.48
CA ASP A 36 17.30 21.41 1.88
C ASP A 36 17.72 20.82 0.54
N GLN A 37 18.50 21.58 -0.24
CA GLN A 37 19.01 21.11 -1.54
C GLN A 37 20.08 20.04 -1.34
N ILE A 38 20.99 20.24 -0.39
CA ILE A 38 22.06 19.29 -0.07
C ILE A 38 21.46 17.97 0.44
N PHE A 39 20.50 18.07 1.36
CA PHE A 39 19.79 16.91 1.87
C PHE A 39 19.03 16.17 0.76
N GLY A 40 18.29 16.89 -0.08
CA GLY A 40 17.53 16.29 -1.18
C GLY A 40 18.41 15.53 -2.18
N LEU A 41 19.57 16.10 -2.54
CA LEU A 41 20.54 15.46 -3.44
C LEU A 41 21.17 14.22 -2.82
N TRP A 42 21.62 14.31 -1.56
CA TRP A 42 22.20 13.18 -0.84
C TRP A 42 21.18 12.04 -0.68
N PHE A 43 19.96 12.37 -0.26
CA PHE A 43 18.90 11.40 -0.05
C PHE A 43 18.54 10.66 -1.34
N SER A 44 18.42 11.39 -2.45
CA SER A 44 18.15 10.81 -3.77
C SER A 44 19.25 9.85 -4.22
N LYS A 45 20.53 10.19 -3.97
CA LYS A 45 21.68 9.35 -4.30
C LYS A 45 21.73 8.07 -3.46
N VAL A 46 21.51 8.18 -2.15
CA VAL A 46 21.49 7.01 -1.24
C VAL A 46 20.33 6.08 -1.62
N LYS A 47 19.15 6.64 -1.88
CA LYS A 47 17.97 5.89 -2.33
C LYS A 47 18.22 5.12 -3.62
N ALA A 48 18.85 5.75 -4.62
CA ALA A 48 19.20 5.10 -5.88
C ALA A 48 20.24 3.98 -5.70
N ASN A 49 21.26 4.20 -4.88
CA ASN A 49 22.32 3.22 -4.60
C ASN A 49 21.82 2.01 -3.81
N ALA A 50 20.89 2.22 -2.88
CA ALA A 50 20.31 1.16 -2.09
C ALA A 50 19.31 0.29 -2.86
N LYS A 51 19.06 0.58 -4.16
CA LYS A 51 18.05 -0.10 -5.00
C LYS A 51 16.71 -0.25 -4.26
N ILE A 52 16.36 0.75 -3.45
CA ILE A 52 15.10 0.73 -2.72
C ILE A 52 14.01 0.90 -3.76
N GLU A 53 13.22 -0.16 -3.96
CA GLU A 53 11.97 -0.08 -4.68
C GLU A 53 11.04 0.83 -3.87
N THR A 54 11.05 2.13 -4.20
CA THR A 54 9.95 2.98 -3.76
C THR A 54 8.78 2.72 -4.66
N PHE A 55 7.88 1.90 -4.15
CA PHE A 55 6.48 1.94 -4.54
C PHE A 55 6.06 3.41 -4.39
N GLU A 56 5.54 4.00 -5.48
CA GLU A 56 4.79 5.23 -5.34
C GLU A 56 3.78 4.98 -4.22
N GLU A 57 3.79 5.83 -3.20
CA GLU A 57 2.63 5.96 -2.34
C GLU A 57 1.49 6.15 -3.32
N PHE A 58 0.59 5.16 -3.42
CA PHE A 58 -0.47 5.16 -4.41
C PHE A 58 -1.14 6.53 -4.31
N GLY A 59 -0.81 7.44 -5.25
CA GLY A 59 -1.46 8.73 -5.35
C GLY A 59 -2.95 8.43 -5.35
N PRO A 60 -3.76 9.22 -4.63
CA PRO A 60 -5.11 8.85 -4.22
C PRO A 60 -5.75 8.12 -5.38
N LEU A 61 -5.95 6.80 -5.20
CA LEU A 61 -6.28 5.87 -6.28
C LEU A 61 -7.12 6.66 -7.25
N ILE A 62 -6.58 6.96 -8.44
CA ILE A 62 -7.40 7.48 -9.53
C ILE A 62 -8.27 6.27 -9.88
N THR A 63 -9.28 6.08 -9.04
CA THR A 63 -10.55 5.50 -9.38
C THR A 63 -10.95 6.38 -10.54
N LYS A 64 -10.56 5.95 -11.75
CA LYS A 64 -11.35 6.25 -12.94
C LYS A 64 -12.76 6.05 -12.44
N LYS A 65 -13.51 7.15 -12.31
CA LYS A 65 -14.86 7.16 -11.81
C LYS A 65 -15.64 6.20 -12.70
N ALA A 66 -15.67 4.93 -12.30
CA ALA A 66 -16.73 4.03 -12.68
C ALA A 66 -17.94 4.70 -12.07
N SER A 67 -18.75 5.23 -12.96
CA SER A 67 -19.96 6.00 -12.70
C SER A 67 -20.96 5.14 -11.93
N CYS A 68 -20.78 5.01 -10.61
CA CYS A 68 -21.71 4.28 -9.74
C CYS A 68 -22.14 5.08 -8.50
N CYS A 69 -21.58 6.26 -8.24
CA CYS A 69 -21.95 7.05 -7.06
C CYS A 69 -22.88 8.20 -7.43
N THR A 70 -24.16 7.89 -7.67
CA THR A 70 -25.23 8.87 -7.47
C THR A 70 -25.66 8.77 -6.01
N SER A 71 -25.30 9.79 -5.23
CA SER A 71 -25.72 10.04 -3.84
C SER A 71 -24.93 9.31 -2.73
N GLY A 72 -24.08 10.09 -2.05
CA GLY A 72 -23.82 9.96 -0.60
C GLY A 72 -23.18 8.68 -0.08
N CYS A 73 -21.87 8.51 -0.22
CA CYS A 73 -21.10 7.62 0.65
C CYS A 73 -19.98 8.42 1.32
N GLY A 74 -20.23 8.83 2.56
CA GLY A 74 -19.20 9.31 3.46
C GLY A 74 -18.20 8.20 3.78
N GLY A 75 -16.95 8.59 4.01
CA GLY A 75 -15.85 7.72 4.43
C GLY A 75 -16.10 7.07 5.79
N GLY A 76 -16.95 6.05 5.79
CA GLY A 76 -17.11 5.12 6.89
C GLY A 76 -16.02 4.05 6.83
N VAL A 77 -15.43 3.74 7.98
CA VAL A 77 -14.55 2.59 8.16
C VAL A 77 -15.27 1.35 7.65
N VAL A 78 -14.77 0.76 6.56
CA VAL A 78 -15.33 -0.47 6.01
C VAL A 78 -15.04 -1.59 6.99
N SER A 79 -16.10 -2.27 7.46
CA SER A 79 -15.94 -3.41 8.37
C SER A 79 -15.04 -4.49 7.73
N PRO A 80 -14.21 -5.18 8.53
CA PRO A 80 -13.43 -6.31 8.05
C PRO A 80 -14.35 -7.31 7.34
N LEU A 81 -13.93 -7.79 6.18
CA LEU A 81 -14.67 -8.82 5.46
C LEU A 81 -14.70 -10.10 6.30
N ASP A 82 -15.82 -10.80 6.30
CA ASP A 82 -15.91 -12.09 6.99
C ASP A 82 -14.86 -13.08 6.43
N PRO A 83 -14.05 -13.73 7.27
CA PRO A 83 -12.96 -14.60 6.80
C PRO A 83 -13.41 -15.76 5.91
N LYS A 84 -14.66 -16.22 6.02
CA LYS A 84 -15.21 -17.25 5.14
C LYS A 84 -15.45 -16.70 3.75
N THR A 85 -15.99 -15.50 3.66
CA THR A 85 -16.26 -14.79 2.41
C THR A 85 -14.95 -14.44 1.69
N GLU A 86 -13.93 -14.02 2.43
CA GLU A 86 -12.59 -13.77 1.88
C GLU A 86 -11.97 -15.03 1.25
N LYS A 87 -12.02 -16.16 1.97
CA LYS A 87 -11.52 -17.45 1.47
C LYS A 87 -12.28 -17.92 0.24
N GLU A 88 -13.60 -17.76 0.22
CA GLU A 88 -14.44 -18.16 -0.91
C GLU A 88 -14.16 -17.30 -2.15
N ALA A 89 -14.08 -15.98 -1.98
CA ALA A 89 -13.75 -15.04 -3.05
C ALA A 89 -12.37 -15.35 -3.64
N LYS A 90 -11.38 -15.61 -2.78
CA LYS A 90 -10.02 -15.98 -3.18
C LYS A 90 -9.98 -17.29 -3.97
N ALA A 91 -10.67 -18.33 -3.49
CA ALA A 91 -10.72 -19.62 -4.18
C ALA A 91 -11.35 -19.50 -5.57
N LYS A 92 -12.50 -18.81 -5.68
CA LYS A 92 -13.18 -18.61 -6.97
C LYS A 92 -12.37 -17.78 -7.95
N ALA A 93 -11.66 -16.75 -7.48
CA ALA A 93 -10.79 -15.94 -8.32
C ALA A 93 -9.61 -16.75 -8.88
N LEU A 94 -8.98 -17.59 -8.06
CA LEU A 94 -7.90 -18.47 -8.49
C LEU A 94 -8.40 -19.54 -9.48
N GLU A 95 -9.56 -20.16 -9.21
CA GLU A 95 -10.18 -21.11 -10.14
C GLU A 95 -10.51 -20.47 -11.49
N TYR A 96 -11.03 -19.25 -11.47
CA TYR A 96 -11.31 -18.49 -12.70
C TYR A 96 -10.04 -18.23 -13.50
N TYR A 97 -8.99 -17.77 -12.82
CA TYR A 97 -7.71 -17.46 -13.47
C TYR A 97 -7.02 -18.72 -14.00
N GLU A 98 -7.06 -19.83 -13.27
CA GLU A 98 -6.52 -21.11 -13.70
C GLU A 98 -7.27 -21.63 -14.94
N LYS A 99 -8.60 -21.56 -14.95
CA LYS A 99 -9.40 -21.96 -16.13
C LYS A 99 -9.08 -21.10 -17.35
N LYS A 100 -8.82 -19.80 -17.16
CA LYS A 100 -8.53 -18.87 -18.25
C LYS A 100 -7.11 -19.00 -18.80
N THR A 101 -6.12 -19.22 -17.93
CA THR A 101 -4.69 -19.10 -18.28
C THR A 101 -3.88 -20.38 -18.12
N GLN A 102 -4.45 -21.42 -17.50
CA GLN A 102 -3.78 -22.67 -17.11
C GLN A 102 -2.57 -22.48 -16.18
N LYS A 103 -2.37 -21.27 -15.62
CA LYS A 103 -1.35 -20.97 -14.63
C LYS A 103 -1.89 -21.12 -13.20
N LYS A 104 -1.11 -21.77 -12.34
CA LYS A 104 -1.44 -22.01 -10.91
C LYS A 104 -0.55 -21.26 -9.93
N ASP A 105 0.59 -20.74 -10.38
CA ASP A 105 1.59 -20.09 -9.53
C ASP A 105 1.33 -18.59 -9.42
N VAL A 106 0.14 -18.24 -8.91
CA VAL A 106 -0.29 -16.85 -8.72
C VAL A 106 -0.92 -16.69 -7.36
N GLU A 107 -0.77 -15.49 -6.80
CA GLU A 107 -1.41 -15.10 -5.56
C GLU A 107 -2.73 -14.37 -5.83
N ALA A 108 -3.60 -14.32 -4.83
CA ALA A 108 -4.84 -13.56 -4.88
C ALA A 108 -5.01 -12.74 -3.60
N LYS A 109 -5.27 -11.44 -3.77
CA LYS A 109 -5.50 -10.47 -2.70
C LYS A 109 -6.95 -9.99 -2.76
N VAL A 110 -7.65 -10.09 -1.64
CA VAL A 110 -9.05 -9.65 -1.52
C VAL A 110 -9.10 -8.29 -0.84
N THR A 111 -9.81 -7.34 -1.43
CA THR A 111 -10.01 -5.99 -0.91
C THR A 111 -11.51 -5.71 -0.81
N ASN A 112 -11.98 -5.34 0.38
CA ASN A 112 -13.37 -4.96 0.62
C ASN A 112 -13.51 -3.43 0.58
N TYR A 113 -14.27 -2.92 -0.40
CA TYR A 113 -14.55 -1.49 -0.54
C TYR A 113 -15.89 -1.08 0.10
N GLY A 114 -16.59 -2.01 0.76
CA GLY A 114 -17.86 -1.76 1.45
C GLY A 114 -19.08 -1.81 0.54
N CYS A 115 -18.95 -1.46 -0.73
CA CYS A 115 -20.00 -1.64 -1.74
C CYS A 115 -19.78 -2.88 -2.63
N HIS A 116 -18.53 -3.32 -2.79
CA HIS A 116 -18.15 -4.52 -3.53
C HIS A 116 -16.85 -5.09 -2.97
N ILE A 117 -16.60 -6.36 -3.29
CA ILE A 117 -15.37 -7.06 -2.95
C ILE A 117 -14.57 -7.21 -4.23
N GLN A 118 -13.35 -6.72 -4.25
CA GLN A 118 -12.41 -6.91 -5.35
C GLN A 118 -11.40 -7.99 -4.99
N VAL A 119 -11.04 -8.82 -5.97
CA VAL A 119 -10.01 -9.84 -5.86
C VAL A 119 -8.98 -9.61 -6.96
N ASP A 120 -7.77 -9.24 -6.56
CA ASP A 120 -6.64 -9.00 -7.47
C ASP A 120 -5.76 -10.25 -7.53
N ILE A 121 -5.55 -10.77 -8.74
CA ILE A 121 -4.60 -11.84 -9.03
C ILE A 121 -3.22 -11.23 -9.25
N ILE A 122 -2.24 -11.72 -8.51
CA ILE A 122 -0.87 -11.23 -8.49
C ILE A 122 0.06 -12.33 -9.04
N ASP A 123 0.72 -12.05 -10.17
CA ASP A 123 1.75 -12.91 -10.77
C ASP A 123 3.07 -12.14 -10.71
N ASN A 124 4.12 -12.73 -10.11
CA ASN A 124 5.43 -12.10 -9.94
C ASN A 124 5.36 -10.69 -9.31
N GLY A 125 4.52 -10.51 -8.30
CA GLY A 125 4.34 -9.24 -7.58
C GLY A 125 3.55 -8.16 -8.35
N LYS A 126 3.02 -8.47 -9.53
CA LYS A 126 2.21 -7.55 -10.34
C LYS A 126 0.77 -8.04 -10.42
N VAL A 127 -0.19 -7.11 -10.30
CA VAL A 127 -1.60 -7.42 -10.55
C VAL A 127 -1.77 -7.69 -12.05
N VAL A 128 -2.16 -8.92 -12.39
CA VAL A 128 -2.38 -9.37 -13.77
C VAL A 128 -3.86 -9.46 -14.14
N LEU A 129 -4.74 -9.56 -13.14
CA LEU A 129 -6.18 -9.56 -13.33
C LEU A 129 -6.88 -9.05 -12.07
N SER A 130 -7.92 -8.24 -12.24
CA SER A 130 -8.79 -7.80 -11.14
C SER A 130 -10.20 -8.30 -11.39
N LEU A 131 -10.80 -8.91 -10.37
CA LEU A 131 -12.13 -9.49 -10.40
C LEU A 131 -13.00 -8.87 -9.32
N THR A 132 -14.30 -8.74 -9.53
CA THR A 132 -15.27 -8.43 -8.48
C THR A 132 -15.97 -9.70 -8.03
N TYR A 133 -16.22 -9.83 -6.73
CA TYR A 133 -16.96 -10.93 -6.14
C TYR A 133 -18.31 -10.45 -5.60
N ASN A 134 -19.39 -11.06 -6.09
CA ASN A 134 -20.77 -10.68 -5.76
C ASN A 134 -21.43 -11.57 -4.68
N GLY A 135 -20.64 -12.39 -3.96
CA GLY A 135 -21.16 -13.35 -2.99
C GLY A 135 -21.46 -14.73 -3.58
N LYS A 136 -21.40 -14.91 -4.90
CA LYS A 136 -21.60 -16.21 -5.57
C LYS A 136 -20.57 -16.48 -6.64
N GLU A 137 -20.18 -15.49 -7.41
CA GLU A 137 -19.32 -15.63 -8.57
C GLU A 137 -18.31 -14.49 -8.64
N VAL A 138 -17.25 -14.72 -9.41
CA VAL A 138 -16.25 -13.70 -9.74
C VAL A 138 -16.45 -13.23 -11.18
N GLN A 139 -16.32 -11.94 -11.43
CA GLN A 139 -16.46 -11.33 -12.76
C GLN A 139 -15.35 -10.30 -12.98
N GLU A 140 -14.92 -10.12 -14.23
CA GLU A 140 -13.96 -9.08 -14.59
C GLU A 140 -14.58 -7.68 -14.46
N ILE A 141 -13.76 -6.69 -14.12
CA ILE A 141 -14.16 -5.28 -13.94
C ILE A 141 -13.48 -4.43 -15.00
#